data_AF-A0A514ZYE8-F1
#
_entry.id   AF-A0A514ZYE8-F1
#
_cell.length_a   1.000
_cell.length_b   1.000
_cell.length_c   1.000
_cell.angle_alpha   90.00
_cell.angle_beta   90.00
_cell.angle_gamma   90.00
#
_symmetry.space_group_name_H-M   'P 1'
#
loop_
_entity.id
_entity.type
_entity.pdbx_description
1 polymer ?
#
loop_
_entity_poly.entity_id
_entity_poly.type
_entity_poly.pdbx_seq_one_letter_code
_entity_poly.pdbx_strand_id
1 'polypeptide(L)' 'MQPADFSSLPAQQQLDTLYFTGDILANRYEGDTIFLLYNLRDFYVELCYDAYNSKLHQVTAFRDTGKLEPYLPYLSVD' A
#
# COMPACT_ATOMS: atom_id res chain seq x y z
N MET A 1 -8.57 12.02 5.52
CA MET A 1 -9.29 11.13 4.60
C MET A 1 -9.49 9.81 5.34
N GLN A 2 -10.69 9.23 5.34
CA GLN A 2 -10.89 7.88 5.89
C GLN A 2 -10.54 6.82 4.82
N PRO A 3 -10.19 5.58 5.20
CA PRO A 3 -9.96 4.49 4.24
C PRO A 3 -11.12 4.31 3.24
N ALA A 4 -12.37 4.42 3.71
CA ALA A 4 -13.55 4.30 2.86
C ALA A 4 -13.64 5.42 1.81
N ASP A 5 -13.29 6.66 2.17
CA ASP A 5 -13.23 7.78 1.24
C ASP A 5 -12.19 7.51 0.15
N PHE A 6 -10.99 7.06 0.55
CA PHE A 6 -9.90 6.71 -0.37
C PHE A 6 -10.31 5.59 -1.33
N SER A 7 -10.86 4.49 -0.80
CA SER A 7 -11.30 3.34 -1.60
C SER A 7 -12.44 3.67 -2.56
N SER A 8 -13.17 4.77 -2.34
CA SER A 8 -14.22 5.23 -3.25
C SER A 8 -13.70 6.03 -4.46
N LEU A 9 -12.43 6.46 -4.43
CA LEU A 9 -11.81 7.17 -5.54
C LEU A 9 -11.64 6.23 -6.74
N PRO A 10 -11.67 6.76 -7.99
CA PRO A 10 -11.21 6.03 -9.16
C PRO A 10 -9.77 5.51 -8.97
N ALA A 11 -9.47 4.33 -9.53
CA ALA A 11 -8.17 3.68 -9.35
C ALA A 11 -6.97 4.60 -9.64
N GLN A 12 -7.03 5.39 -10.72
CA GLN A 12 -5.98 6.34 -11.05
C GLN A 12 -5.80 7.41 -9.96
N GLN A 13 -6.89 7.93 -9.39
CA GLN A 13 -6.83 8.92 -8.33
C GLN A 13 -6.31 8.32 -7.01
N GLN A 14 -6.60 7.05 -6.74
CA GLN A 14 -5.99 6.34 -5.61
C GLN A 14 -4.47 6.31 -5.76
N LEU A 15 -3.97 5.90 -6.93
CA LEU A 15 -2.54 5.85 -7.22
C LEU A 15 -1.88 7.22 -7.17
N ASP A 16 -2.48 8.24 -7.82
CA ASP A 16 -1.98 9.61 -7.78
C ASP A 16 -1.88 10.10 -6.34
N THR A 17 -2.92 9.86 -5.52
CA THR A 17 -2.91 10.25 -4.10
C THR A 17 -1.74 9.60 -3.36
N LEU A 18 -1.50 8.30 -3.55
CA LEU A 18 -0.37 7.60 -2.91
C LEU A 18 0.98 8.13 -3.38
N TYR A 19 1.16 8.33 -4.69
CA TYR A 19 2.43 8.78 -5.26
C TYR A 19 2.78 10.22 -4.89
N PHE A 20 1.79 11.10 -4.70
CA PHE A 20 2.03 12.50 -4.37
C PHE A 20 2.02 12.78 -2.86
N THR A 21 1.31 11.99 -2.06
CA THR A 21 1.04 12.34 -0.66
C THR A 21 1.29 11.22 0.34
N GLY A 22 1.49 9.98 -0.12
CA GLY A 22 1.79 8.85 0.74
C GLY A 22 3.28 8.68 0.96
N ASP A 23 3.65 8.22 2.15
CA ASP A 23 5.01 7.82 2.47
C ASP A 23 5.16 6.31 2.24
N ILE A 24 6.12 5.90 1.41
CA ILE A 24 6.44 4.47 1.26
C ILE A 24 7.13 4.02 2.54
N LEU A 25 6.55 3.03 3.21
CA LEU A 25 7.13 2.44 4.41
C LEU A 25 7.99 1.23 4.11
N ALA A 26 7.53 0.36 3.21
CA ALA A 26 8.21 -0.88 2.89
C ALA A 26 7.74 -1.47 1.55
N ASN A 27 8.58 -2.32 0.98
CA ASN A 27 8.24 -3.24 -0.09
C ASN A 27 8.53 -4.68 0.35
N ARG A 28 7.64 -5.60 0.02
CA ARG A 28 7.87 -7.05 0.20
C ARG A 28 7.59 -7.79 -1.10
N TYR A 29 8.27 -8.90 -1.29
CA TYR A 29 8.15 -9.76 -2.47
C TYR A 29 7.71 -11.15 -2.03
N GLU A 30 6.67 -11.68 -2.66
CA GLU A 30 6.19 -13.04 -2.43
C GLU A 30 5.94 -13.73 -3.76
N GLY A 31 6.89 -14.59 -4.16
CA GLY A 31 6.90 -15.20 -5.49
C GLY A 31 6.84 -14.14 -6.59
N ASP A 32 5.79 -14.20 -7.39
CA ASP A 32 5.58 -13.34 -8.57
C ASP A 32 4.77 -12.08 -8.24
N THR A 33 4.63 -11.74 -6.95
CA THR A 33 3.86 -10.60 -6.48
C THR A 33 4.74 -9.62 -5.69
N ILE A 34 4.63 -8.34 -6.03
CA ILE A 34 5.27 -7.23 -5.32
C ILE A 34 4.19 -6.51 -4.52
N PHE A 35 4.49 -6.24 -3.25
CA PHE A 35 3.60 -5.46 -2.41
C PHE A 35 4.28 -4.20 -1.90
N LEU A 36 3.65 -3.06 -2.09
CA LEU A 36 4.11 -1.76 -1.60
C LEU A 36 3.19 -1.29 -0.47
N LEU A 37 3.78 -1.02 0.69
CA LEU A 37 3.06 -0.48 1.83
C LEU A 37 3.30 1.02 1.91
N TYR A 38 2.21 1.77 1.83
CA TYR A 38 2.17 3.21 2.03
C TYR A 38 1.55 3.55 3.39
N ASN A 39 2.07 4.59 4.03
CA ASN A 39 1.35 5.35 5.04
C ASN A 39 0.68 6.55 4.36
N LEU A 40 -0.62 6.72 4.60
CA LEU A 40 -1.36 7.91 4.19
C LEU A 40 -1.96 8.60 5.42
N ARG A 41 -1.08 9.19 6.22
CA ARG A 41 -1.34 9.83 7.52
C ARG A 41 -1.94 8.87 8.56
N ASP A 42 -3.26 8.69 8.54
CA ASP A 42 -4.02 8.04 9.61
C ASP A 42 -4.41 6.59 9.27
N PHE A 43 -3.90 6.07 8.15
CA PHE A 43 -4.14 4.71 7.68
C PHE A 43 -3.06 4.26 6.71
N TYR A 44 -3.05 2.97 6.42
CA TYR A 44 -2.10 2.33 5.52
C TYR A 44 -2.80 1.91 4.23
N VAL A 45 -2.03 1.85 3.14
CA VAL A 45 -2.49 1.31 1.88
C VAL A 45 -1.47 0.33 1.33
N GLU A 46 -1.92 -0.89 1.05
CA GLU A 46 -1.13 -1.91 0.37
C GLU A 46 -1.52 -1.94 -1.11
N LEU A 47 -0.52 -1.77 -1.98
CA LEU A 47 -0.63 -2.06 -3.41
C LEU A 47 -0.08 -3.46 -3.67
N CYS A 48 -0.79 -4.25 -4.45
CA CYS A 48 -0.39 -5.58 -4.89
C CYS A 48 -0.21 -5.58 -6.41
N TYR A 49 1.01 -5.87 -6.87
CA TYR A 49 1.40 -5.87 -8.27
C TYR A 49 1.89 -7.23 -8.72
N ASP A 50 1.62 -7.57 -9.98
CA ASP A 50 2.36 -8.59 -10.72
C ASP A 50 3.83 -8.15 -10.89
N ALA A 51 4.78 -8.99 -10.49
CA ALA A 51 6.19 -8.67 -10.52
C ALA A 51 6.78 -8.59 -11.94
N TYR A 52 6.17 -9.24 -12.93
CA TYR A 52 6.70 -9.35 -14.28
C TYR A 52 6.18 -8.26 -15.22
N ASN A 53 4.91 -7.91 -15.10
CA ASN A 53 4.26 -6.95 -16.00
C ASN A 53 3.81 -5.66 -15.29
N SER A 54 4.07 -5.52 -13.98
CA SER A 54 3.71 -4.34 -13.17
C SER A 54 2.21 -4.02 -13.19
N LYS A 55 1.35 -5.01 -13.48
CA LYS A 55 -0.10 -4.84 -13.41
C LYS A 55 -0.54 -4.79 -11.95
N LEU A 56 -1.28 -3.73 -11.61
CA LEU A 56 -1.93 -3.61 -10.31
C LEU A 56 -3.08 -4.61 -10.20
N HIS A 57 -3.01 -5.50 -9.23
CA HIS A 57 -4.05 -6.47 -8.91
C HIS A 57 -5.03 -5.93 -7.88
N GLN A 58 -4.52 -5.28 -6.84
CA GLN A 58 -5.33 -4.88 -5.70
C GLN A 58 -4.78 -3.64 -5.00
N VAL A 59 -5.71 -2.83 -4.48
CA VAL A 59 -5.44 -1.72 -3.55
C VAL A 59 -6.24 -1.99 -2.29
N THR A 60 -5.56 -2.07 -1.14
CA THR A 60 -6.21 -2.36 0.15
C THR A 60 -5.88 -1.26 1.15
N ALA A 61 -6.89 -0.47 1.53
CA ALA A 61 -6.75 0.53 2.60
C ALA A 61 -7.17 -0.07 3.95
N PHE A 62 -6.40 0.16 5.01
CA PHE A 62 -6.67 -0.40 6.34
C PHE A 62 -6.08 0.44 7.47
N ARG A 63 -6.66 0.30 8.67
CA ARG A 63 -6.16 0.88 9.93
C ARG A 63 -5.61 -0.15 10.91
N ASP A 64 -6.02 -1.40 10.75
CA ASP A 64 -5.62 -2.47 11.64
C ASP A 64 -4.11 -2.74 11.50
N THR A 65 -3.37 -2.46 12.56
CA THR A 65 -1.91 -2.65 12.59
C THR A 65 -1.52 -4.13 12.58
N GLY A 66 -2.44 -5.06 12.84
CA GLY A 66 -2.20 -6.49 12.65
C GLY A 66 -1.82 -6.84 11.21
N LYS A 67 -2.30 -6.07 10.23
CA LYS A 67 -1.93 -6.24 8.81
C LYS A 67 -0.51 -5.76 8.49
N LEU A 68 0.20 -5.14 9.43
CA LEU A 68 1.61 -4.78 9.29
C LEU A 68 2.55 -5.94 9.62
N GLU A 69 2.05 -7.04 10.20
CA GLU A 69 2.87 -8.19 10.60
C GLU A 69 3.79 -8.71 9.49
N PRO A 70 3.33 -8.90 8.23
CA PRO A 70 4.22 -9.31 7.13
C PRO A 70 5.30 -8.30 6.78
N TYR A 71 5.14 -7.04 7.20
CA TYR A 71 6.04 -5.94 6.91
C TYR A 71 7.07 -5.68 8.01
N LEU A 72 6.89 -6.22 9.22
CA LEU A 72 7.77 -5.97 10.36
C LEU A 72 9.27 -6.16 10.06
N PRO A 73 9.71 -7.16 9.27
CA PRO A 73 11.14 -7.31 8.94
C PRO A 73 11.71 -6.21 8.04
N TYR A 74 10.85 -5.43 7.38
CA TYR A 74 11.21 -4.42 6.37
C TYR A 74 10.98 -2.99 6.85
N LEU A 75 10.27 -2.81 7.97
CA LEU A 75 10.09 -1.51 8.58
C LEU A 75 11.37 -1.13 9.30
N SER A 76 12.12 -0.17 8.74
CA SER A 76 13.25 0.42 9.43
C SER A 76 12.76 1.18 10.67
N VAL A 77 13.34 0.86 11.81
CA VAL A 77 13.33 1.73 12.99
C VAL A 77 14.59 2.57 12.93
N ASP A 78 14.46 3.82 12.50
CA ASP A 78 15.48 4.84 12.78
C ASP A 78 15.39 5.27 14.25
#